data_AF-A0A2E2JEK2-F1
#
_entry.id   AF-A0A2E2JEK2-F1
#
_cell.length_a   1.000
_cell.length_b   1.000
_cell.length_c   1.000
_cell.angle_alpha   90.00
_cell.angle_beta   90.00
_cell.angle_gamma   90.00
#
_symmetry.space_group_name_H-M   'P 1'
#
loop_
_entity.id
_entity.type
_entity.pdbx_description
1 polymer ?
#
loop_
_entity_poly.entity_id
_entity_poly.type
_entity_poly.pdbx_seq_one_letter_code
_entity_poly.pdbx_strand_id
1 'polypeptide(L)'
;MPTGTMSGTPQVLLAHHLKQLKLPTVLREYDKVARECAREGVDHPRYLLRLIELELIDRERRTIERRIKAARFPAVKSLDTFDFTAIASLNKMLVLELARCEFILRRENVIALGNSGTGKSHVALALGLAACQKGLTVTFTTAAALVHHLMEARDERRLLKQQRDLQAVQLLIVDELGYVPLSPTGAELLFEVFSQRYERGST
;
A
#
# COMPACT_ATOMS: atom_id res chain seq x y z
N MET A 1 -26.98 -15.35 -46.77
CA MET A 1 -27.49 -14.12 -46.13
C MET A 1 -28.06 -14.50 -44.77
N PRO A 2 -27.80 -13.76 -43.68
CA PRO A 2 -27.06 -12.51 -43.59
C PRO A 2 -25.62 -12.71 -43.05
N THR A 3 -24.69 -12.28 -43.88
CA THR A 3 -23.34 -11.81 -43.54
C THR A 3 -23.48 -10.50 -42.76
N GLY A 4 -23.25 -10.53 -41.45
CA GLY A 4 -23.35 -9.37 -40.55
C GLY A 4 -21.99 -8.91 -40.04
N THR A 5 -21.37 -7.98 -40.76
CA THR A 5 -20.53 -6.88 -40.22
C THR A 5 -19.73 -7.13 -38.93
N MET A 6 -18.50 -7.62 -39.05
CA MET A 6 -17.41 -7.35 -38.09
C MET A 6 -16.15 -6.89 -38.83
N SER A 7 -16.29 -5.93 -39.76
CA SER A 7 -15.15 -5.29 -40.44
C SER A 7 -14.52 -4.19 -39.59
N GLY A 8 -14.16 -4.50 -38.34
CA GLY A 8 -13.14 -3.73 -37.64
C GLY A 8 -11.78 -4.28 -38.05
N THR A 9 -10.80 -3.43 -38.38
CA THR A 9 -9.39 -3.85 -38.57
C THR A 9 -9.00 -4.79 -37.42
N PRO A 10 -8.26 -5.90 -37.61
CA PRO A 10 -7.91 -6.84 -36.52
C PRO A 10 -7.37 -6.15 -35.24
N GLN A 11 -6.71 -5.00 -35.39
CA GLN A 11 -6.24 -4.11 -34.32
C GLN A 11 -7.38 -3.50 -33.49
N VAL A 12 -8.51 -3.16 -34.11
CA VAL A 12 -9.70 -2.63 -33.42
C VAL A 12 -10.34 -3.70 -32.54
N LEU A 13 -10.49 -4.92 -33.07
CA LEU A 13 -11.00 -6.06 -32.30
C LEU A 13 -10.05 -6.43 -31.15
N LEU A 14 -8.75 -6.49 -31.44
CA LEU A 14 -7.72 -6.72 -30.42
C LEU A 14 -7.79 -5.65 -29.31
N ALA A 15 -7.86 -4.38 -29.67
CA ALA A 15 -7.95 -3.30 -28.70
C ALA A 15 -9.23 -3.40 -27.84
N HIS A 16 -10.36 -3.76 -28.44
CA HIS A 16 -11.62 -3.99 -27.72
C HIS A 16 -11.48 -5.14 -26.71
N HIS A 17 -10.96 -6.29 -27.13
CA HIS A 17 -10.78 -7.45 -26.26
C HIS A 17 -9.77 -7.19 -25.13
N LEU A 18 -8.64 -6.52 -25.41
CA LEU A 18 -7.67 -6.17 -24.38
C LEU A 18 -8.27 -5.21 -23.33
N LYS A 19 -9.17 -4.30 -23.72
CA LYS A 19 -9.93 -3.49 -22.76
C LYS A 19 -10.88 -4.33 -21.91
N GLN A 20 -11.62 -5.27 -22.52
CA GLN A 20 -12.54 -6.16 -21.80
C GLN A 20 -11.80 -7.06 -20.79
N LEU A 21 -10.63 -7.58 -21.18
CA LEU A 21 -9.76 -8.40 -20.32
C LEU A 21 -8.98 -7.57 -19.29
N LYS A 22 -9.10 -6.24 -19.32
CA LYS A 22 -8.35 -5.31 -18.46
C LYS A 22 -6.83 -5.52 -18.57
N LEU A 23 -6.32 -5.56 -19.80
CA LEU A 23 -4.89 -5.67 -20.14
C LEU A 23 -4.36 -4.35 -20.73
N PRO A 24 -4.33 -3.24 -19.95
CA PRO A 24 -3.99 -1.91 -20.44
C PRO A 24 -2.52 -1.76 -20.88
N THR A 25 -1.60 -2.56 -20.32
CA THR A 25 -0.18 -2.50 -20.69
C THR A 25 0.05 -3.25 -21.99
N VAL A 26 -0.57 -4.43 -22.15
CA VAL A 26 -0.60 -5.11 -23.45
C VAL A 26 -1.18 -4.19 -24.52
N LEU A 27 -2.32 -3.54 -24.25
CA LEU A 27 -2.95 -2.61 -25.20
C LEU A 27 -2.01 -1.48 -25.65
N ARG A 28 -1.18 -0.95 -24.74
CA ARG A 28 -0.25 0.15 -25.01
C ARG A 28 1.03 -0.32 -25.71
N GLU A 29 1.53 -1.51 -25.37
CA GLU A 29 2.87 -1.96 -25.76
C GLU A 29 2.89 -3.00 -26.88
N TYR A 30 1.77 -3.68 -27.21
CA TYR A 30 1.77 -4.86 -28.10
C TYR A 30 2.43 -4.63 -29.45
N ASP A 31 2.20 -3.45 -30.05
CA ASP A 31 2.71 -3.11 -31.38
C ASP A 31 4.22 -2.80 -31.34
N LYS A 32 4.69 -2.12 -30.29
CA LYS A 32 6.11 -1.85 -30.08
C LYS A 32 6.88 -3.15 -29.88
N VAL A 33 6.41 -4.00 -28.98
CA VAL A 33 7.05 -5.29 -28.66
C VAL A 33 7.00 -6.24 -29.87
N ALA A 34 5.94 -6.20 -30.68
CA ALA A 34 5.87 -6.97 -31.92
C ALA A 34 6.97 -6.55 -32.91
N ARG A 35 7.16 -5.24 -33.09
CA ARG A 35 8.22 -4.69 -33.96
C ARG A 35 9.63 -4.97 -33.45
N GLU A 36 9.82 -5.05 -32.14
CA GLU A 36 11.10 -5.45 -31.53
C GLU A 36 11.36 -6.95 -31.71
N CYS A 37 10.39 -7.79 -31.40
CA CYS A 37 10.49 -9.25 -31.54
C CYS A 37 10.72 -9.68 -33.00
N ALA A 38 10.07 -9.02 -33.96
CA ALA A 38 10.27 -9.27 -35.39
C ALA A 38 11.70 -8.94 -35.85
N ARG A 39 12.32 -7.89 -35.29
CA ARG A 39 13.72 -7.52 -35.58
C ARG A 39 14.72 -8.51 -34.95
N GLU A 40 14.39 -9.03 -33.78
CA GLU A 40 15.24 -9.98 -33.04
C GLU A 40 15.05 -11.45 -33.47
N GLY A 41 14.09 -11.74 -34.36
CA GLY A 41 13.77 -13.12 -34.75
C GLY A 41 13.16 -13.96 -33.62
N VAL A 42 12.49 -13.30 -32.66
CA VAL A 42 11.86 -13.96 -31.50
C VAL A 42 10.57 -14.64 -31.94
N ASP A 43 10.36 -15.88 -31.47
CA ASP A 43 9.18 -16.68 -31.79
C ASP A 43 7.92 -16.20 -31.05
N HIS A 44 6.76 -16.60 -31.56
CA HIS A 44 5.45 -16.17 -31.05
C HIS A 44 5.23 -16.44 -29.55
N PRO A 45 5.61 -17.61 -28.99
CA PRO A 45 5.49 -17.84 -27.55
C PRO A 45 6.31 -16.87 -26.70
N ARG A 46 7.55 -16.55 -27.11
CA ARG A 46 8.39 -15.59 -26.39
C ARG A 46 7.89 -14.15 -26.53
N TYR A 47 7.33 -13.78 -27.68
CA TYR A 47 6.63 -12.51 -27.85
C TYR A 47 5.47 -12.38 -26.86
N LEU A 48 4.62 -13.41 -26.79
CA LEU A 48 3.48 -13.44 -25.87
C LEU A 48 3.97 -13.36 -24.41
N LEU A 49 4.99 -14.13 -24.05
CA LEU A 49 5.58 -14.11 -22.71
C LEU A 49 6.05 -12.69 -22.33
N ARG A 50 6.83 -12.01 -23.19
CA ARG A 50 7.31 -10.64 -22.95
C ARG A 50 6.15 -9.67 -22.70
N LEU A 51 5.05 -9.79 -23.45
CA LEU A 51 3.88 -8.93 -23.23
C LEU A 51 3.19 -9.18 -21.89
N ILE A 52 3.03 -10.45 -21.53
CA ILE A 52 2.40 -10.82 -20.26
C ILE A 52 3.29 -10.43 -19.08
N GLU A 53 4.61 -10.58 -19.18
CA GLU A 53 5.56 -10.11 -18.17
C GLU A 53 5.47 -8.59 -17.96
N LEU A 54 5.42 -7.81 -19.04
CA LEU A 54 5.24 -6.35 -18.94
C LEU A 54 3.93 -5.97 -18.25
N GLU A 55 2.84 -6.67 -18.57
CA GLU A 55 1.54 -6.45 -17.93
C GLU A 55 1.56 -6.84 -16.45
N LEU A 56 2.21 -7.95 -16.07
CA LEU A 56 2.35 -8.37 -14.67
C LEU A 56 3.14 -7.34 -13.86
N ILE A 57 4.28 -6.88 -14.37
CA ILE A 57 5.14 -5.88 -13.71
C ILE A 57 4.38 -4.56 -13.49
N ASP A 58 3.72 -4.04 -14.54
CA ASP A 58 2.97 -2.78 -14.44
C ASP A 58 1.74 -2.93 -13.51
N ARG A 59 1.08 -4.09 -13.52
CA ARG A 59 -0.04 -4.38 -12.61
C ARG A 59 0.41 -4.44 -11.14
N GLU A 60 1.52 -5.10 -10.85
CA GLU A 60 2.08 -5.17 -9.51
C GLU A 60 2.44 -3.76 -9.03
N ARG A 61 3.17 -3.00 -9.85
CA ARG A 61 3.53 -1.60 -9.58
C ARG A 61 2.32 -0.74 -9.26
N ARG A 62 1.28 -0.76 -10.09
CA ARG A 62 0.04 0.02 -9.86
C ARG A 62 -0.68 -0.40 -8.59
N THR A 63 -0.62 -1.69 -8.24
CA THR A 63 -1.23 -2.20 -7.00
C THR A 63 -0.48 -1.66 -5.78
N ILE A 64 0.86 -1.65 -5.82
CA ILE A 64 1.70 -1.05 -4.77
C ILE A 64 1.44 0.46 -4.68
N GLU A 65 1.44 1.19 -5.79
CA GLU A 65 1.16 2.64 -5.82
C GLU A 65 -0.21 2.97 -5.21
N ARG A 66 -1.24 2.17 -5.52
CA ARG A 66 -2.58 2.31 -4.92
C ARG A 66 -2.55 2.10 -3.41
N ARG A 67 -1.82 1.10 -2.91
CA ARG A 67 -1.67 0.84 -1.47
C ARG A 67 -0.94 1.98 -0.76
N ILE A 68 0.16 2.47 -1.34
CA ILE A 68 0.90 3.63 -0.81
C ILE A 68 -0.01 4.86 -0.73
N LYS A 69 -0.81 5.13 -1.77
CA LYS A 69 -1.77 6.24 -1.77
C LYS A 69 -2.88 6.04 -0.73
N ALA A 70 -3.40 4.82 -0.59
CA ALA A 70 -4.43 4.49 0.39
C ALA A 70 -3.93 4.61 1.84
N ALA A 71 -2.62 4.40 2.07
CA ALA A 71 -2.02 4.51 3.39
C ALA A 71 -1.93 5.95 3.93
N ARG A 72 -2.10 6.97 3.09
CA ARG A 72 -2.11 8.40 3.50
C ARG A 72 -0.85 8.85 4.25
N PHE A 73 0.32 8.38 3.83
CA PHE A 73 1.58 8.84 4.39
C PHE A 73 1.76 10.36 4.18
N PRO A 74 2.20 11.13 5.20
CA PRO A 74 2.53 12.55 5.05
C PRO A 74 3.74 12.78 4.14
N ALA A 75 4.65 11.79 4.08
CA ALA A 75 5.78 11.77 3.16
C ALA A 75 6.16 10.31 2.85
N VAL A 76 6.67 10.07 1.65
CA VAL A 76 7.24 8.77 1.28
C VAL A 76 8.70 8.75 1.70
N LYS A 77 9.04 7.87 2.65
CA LYS A 77 10.39 7.69 3.19
C LYS A 77 10.75 6.22 3.11
N SER A 78 11.90 5.88 2.53
CA SER A 78 12.41 4.51 2.50
C SER A 78 13.50 4.31 3.54
N LEU A 79 13.75 3.06 3.92
CA LEU A 79 14.89 2.70 4.77
C LEU A 79 16.23 2.94 4.08
N ASP A 80 16.29 2.87 2.75
CA ASP A 80 17.53 3.10 1.97
C ASP A 80 18.05 4.54 2.14
N THR A 81 17.13 5.49 2.38
CA THR A 81 17.46 6.89 2.65
C THR A 81 17.70 7.20 4.12
N PHE A 82 17.56 6.21 5.01
CA PHE A 82 17.68 6.42 6.44
C PHE A 82 19.13 6.25 6.91
N ASP A 83 19.70 7.31 7.47
CA ASP A 83 21.02 7.27 8.07
C ASP A 83 20.95 6.70 9.50
N PHE A 84 21.22 5.41 9.62
CA PHE A 84 21.32 4.74 10.93
C PHE A 84 22.50 5.24 11.77
N THR A 85 23.52 5.87 11.17
CA THR A 85 24.67 6.40 11.91
C THR A 85 24.33 7.70 12.64
N ALA A 86 23.34 8.46 12.13
CA ALA A 86 22.83 9.67 12.77
C ALA A 86 22.07 9.40 14.08
N ILE A 87 21.60 8.16 14.31
CA ILE A 87 20.83 7.78 15.50
C ILE A 87 21.45 6.50 16.10
N ALA A 88 22.55 6.68 16.84
CA ALA A 88 23.33 5.59 17.42
C ALA A 88 22.55 4.67 18.38
N SER A 89 21.45 5.15 18.97
CA SER A 89 20.60 4.36 19.87
C SER A 89 19.59 3.46 19.15
N LEU A 90 19.39 3.61 17.84
CA LEU A 90 18.44 2.81 17.09
C LEU A 90 19.06 1.47 16.69
N ASN A 91 18.43 0.37 17.11
CA ASN A 91 18.87 -0.96 16.74
C ASN A 91 18.58 -1.23 15.25
N LYS A 92 19.61 -1.05 14.40
CA LYS A 92 19.52 -1.29 12.95
C LYS A 92 19.05 -2.71 12.61
N MET A 93 19.52 -3.73 13.32
CA MET A 93 19.12 -5.12 13.03
C MET A 93 17.62 -5.32 13.25
N LEU A 94 17.08 -4.79 14.36
CA LEU A 94 15.66 -4.86 14.65
C LEU A 94 14.84 -4.13 13.58
N VAL A 95 15.25 -2.94 13.14
CA VAL A 95 14.53 -2.20 12.08
C VAL A 95 14.52 -2.98 10.77
N LEU A 96 15.64 -3.60 10.39
CA LEU A 96 15.72 -4.44 9.20
C LEU A 96 14.89 -5.71 9.31
N GLU A 97 14.79 -6.30 10.51
CA GLU A 97 13.90 -7.43 10.79
C GLU A 97 12.43 -7.02 10.65
N LEU A 98 12.02 -5.91 11.28
CA LEU A 98 10.68 -5.36 11.17
C LEU A 98 10.32 -5.02 9.71
N ALA A 99 11.27 -4.56 8.90
CA ALA A 99 11.05 -4.30 7.47
C ALA A 99 10.64 -5.55 6.69
N ARG A 100 10.92 -6.76 7.21
CA ARG A 100 10.42 -8.01 6.63
C ARG A 100 8.93 -8.22 6.84
N CYS A 101 8.28 -7.42 7.69
CA CYS A 101 6.84 -7.41 7.94
C CYS A 101 6.30 -8.72 8.55
N GLU A 102 7.16 -9.59 9.08
CA GLU A 102 6.71 -10.83 9.72
C GLU A 102 5.86 -10.54 10.97
N PHE A 103 6.21 -9.50 11.73
CA PHE A 103 5.44 -9.05 12.88
C PHE A 103 3.98 -8.70 12.51
N ILE A 104 3.75 -8.16 11.30
CA ILE A 104 2.41 -7.84 10.79
C ILE A 104 1.60 -9.12 10.56
N LEU A 105 2.24 -10.14 9.99
CA LEU A 105 1.61 -11.44 9.74
C LEU A 105 1.30 -12.18 11.05
N ARG A 106 2.17 -12.03 12.06
CA ARG A 106 1.99 -12.56 13.42
C ARG A 106 1.02 -11.72 14.26
N ARG A 107 0.58 -10.55 13.75
CA ARG A 107 -0.30 -9.59 14.43
C ARG A 107 0.31 -9.05 15.73
N GLU A 108 1.63 -8.91 15.75
CA GLU A 108 2.38 -8.31 16.84
C GLU A 108 2.36 -6.79 16.69
N ASN A 109 2.31 -6.06 17.81
CA ASN A 109 2.31 -4.60 17.82
C ASN A 109 3.72 -4.07 18.07
N VAL A 110 4.05 -2.91 17.49
CA VAL A 110 5.37 -2.30 17.62
C VAL A 110 5.23 -0.93 18.25
N ILE A 111 5.87 -0.73 19.40
CA ILE A 111 5.89 0.56 20.08
C ILE A 111 7.29 1.18 19.92
N ALA A 112 7.35 2.30 19.21
CA ALA A 112 8.57 3.10 19.10
C ALA A 112 8.64 4.14 20.22
N LEU A 113 9.59 3.97 21.15
CA LEU A 113 9.81 4.87 22.29
C LEU A 113 11.09 5.69 22.10
N GLY A 114 11.06 6.96 22.50
CA GLY A 114 12.23 7.84 22.49
C GLY A 114 11.87 9.32 22.34
N ASN A 115 12.84 10.20 22.61
CA ASN A 115 12.67 11.67 22.53
C ASN A 115 12.27 12.13 21.12
N SER A 116 11.72 13.34 20.99
CA SER A 116 11.47 13.94 19.68
C SER A 116 12.76 14.03 18.85
N GLY A 117 12.65 13.95 17.52
CA GLY A 117 13.79 14.04 16.61
C GLY A 117 14.64 12.75 16.44
N THR A 118 14.29 11.65 17.10
CA THR A 118 15.03 10.36 17.06
C THR A 118 14.67 9.45 15.87
N GLY A 119 14.02 9.98 14.83
CA GLY A 119 13.71 9.22 13.61
C GLY A 119 12.53 8.24 13.70
N LYS A 120 11.79 8.16 14.82
CA LYS A 120 10.63 7.27 15.00
C LYS A 120 9.62 7.37 13.85
N SER A 121 9.19 8.57 13.52
CA SER A 121 8.25 8.81 12.42
C SER A 121 8.83 8.35 11.07
N HIS A 122 10.13 8.58 10.81
CA HIS A 122 10.76 8.09 9.57
C HIS A 122 10.74 6.57 9.53
N VAL A 123 11.15 5.90 10.61
CA VAL A 123 11.14 4.44 10.70
C VAL A 123 9.72 3.89 10.49
N ALA A 124 8.72 4.49 11.14
CA ALA A 124 7.32 4.09 10.97
C ALA A 124 6.84 4.23 9.51
N LEU A 125 7.14 5.36 8.86
CA LEU A 125 6.82 5.57 7.44
C LEU A 125 7.54 4.57 6.54
N ALA A 126 8.80 4.26 6.83
CA ALA A 126 9.60 3.35 6.04
C ALA A 126 9.15 1.89 6.19
N LEU A 127 8.76 1.48 7.41
CA LEU A 127 8.12 0.18 7.66
C LEU A 127 6.75 0.09 6.95
N GLY A 128 5.95 1.16 7.00
CA GLY A 128 4.68 1.24 6.26
C GLY A 128 4.88 1.13 4.74
N LEU A 129 5.91 1.77 4.20
CA LEU A 129 6.25 1.67 2.78
C LEU A 129 6.68 0.23 2.42
N ALA A 130 7.53 -0.40 3.23
CA ALA A 130 7.94 -1.79 3.04
C ALA A 130 6.74 -2.76 3.08
N ALA A 131 5.79 -2.53 3.99
CA ALA A 131 4.56 -3.30 4.07
C ALA A 131 3.70 -3.17 2.79
N CYS A 132 3.53 -1.94 2.27
CA CYS A 132 2.84 -1.71 1.00
C CYS A 132 3.51 -2.41 -0.19
N GLN A 133 4.85 -2.41 -0.24
CA GLN A 133 5.63 -3.09 -1.27
C GLN A 133 5.49 -4.62 -1.18
N LYS A 134 5.33 -5.18 0.03
CA LYS A 134 4.98 -6.59 0.24
C LYS A 134 3.50 -6.92 0.04
N GLY A 135 2.73 -5.95 -0.44
CA GLY A 135 1.32 -6.09 -0.75
C GLY A 135 0.37 -6.08 0.44
N LEU A 136 0.83 -5.63 1.60
CA LEU A 136 0.02 -5.48 2.80
C LEU A 136 -0.76 -4.15 2.75
N THR A 137 -1.94 -4.14 3.36
CA THR A 137 -2.75 -2.92 3.52
C THR A 137 -2.31 -2.14 4.75
N VAL A 138 -2.06 -0.84 4.57
CA VAL A 138 -1.53 0.04 5.62
C VAL A 138 -2.40 1.28 5.74
N THR A 139 -2.52 1.86 6.93
CA THR A 139 -3.01 3.23 7.15
C THR A 139 -2.11 3.94 8.13
N PHE A 140 -1.72 5.16 7.79
CA PHE A 140 -1.01 6.08 8.67
C PHE A 140 -1.94 7.19 9.15
N THR A 141 -1.84 7.55 10.43
CA THR A 141 -2.54 8.68 11.01
C THR A 141 -1.79 9.20 12.24
N THR A 142 -1.99 10.46 12.60
CA THR A 142 -1.55 10.94 13.92
C THR A 142 -2.63 10.63 14.95
N ALA A 143 -2.27 10.46 16.21
CA ALA A 143 -3.23 10.23 17.29
C ALA A 143 -4.34 11.30 17.33
N ALA A 144 -3.96 12.58 17.15
CA ALA A 144 -4.89 13.69 17.09
C ALA A 144 -5.88 13.57 15.92
N ALA A 145 -5.39 13.29 14.71
CA ALA A 145 -6.24 13.16 13.54
C ALA A 145 -7.17 11.94 13.64
N LEU A 146 -6.69 10.83 14.22
CA LEU A 146 -7.49 9.65 14.44
C LEU A 146 -8.64 9.94 15.42
N VAL A 147 -8.36 10.58 16.56
CA VAL A 147 -9.39 10.97 17.53
C VAL A 147 -10.41 11.90 16.90
N HIS A 148 -9.95 12.91 16.16
CA HIS A 148 -10.83 13.84 15.45
C HIS A 148 -11.78 13.09 14.51
N HIS A 149 -11.25 12.21 13.64
CA HIS A 149 -12.06 11.43 12.72
C HIS A 149 -13.04 10.47 13.43
N LEU A 150 -12.66 9.91 14.57
CA LEU A 150 -13.53 9.03 15.37
C LEU A 150 -14.66 9.83 16.03
N MET A 151 -14.37 11.02 16.55
CA MET A 151 -15.37 11.92 17.12
C MET A 151 -16.39 12.36 16.06
N GLU A 152 -15.93 12.86 14.91
CA GLU A 152 -16.82 13.21 13.79
C GLU A 152 -17.63 12.01 13.32
N ALA A 153 -17.00 10.83 13.22
CA ALA A 153 -17.70 9.61 12.81
C ALA A 153 -18.81 9.21 13.78
N ARG A 154 -18.61 9.44 15.07
CA ARG A 154 -19.64 9.21 16.09
C ARG A 154 -20.80 10.17 15.93
N ASP A 155 -20.52 11.46 15.76
CA ASP A 155 -21.54 12.49 15.65
C ASP A 155 -22.39 12.31 14.37
N GLU A 156 -21.77 11.84 13.29
CA GLU A 156 -22.44 11.48 12.03
C GLU A 156 -23.01 10.05 12.00
N ARG A 157 -23.00 9.31 13.13
CA ARG A 157 -23.49 7.92 13.23
C ARG A 157 -22.82 6.92 12.27
N ARG A 158 -21.57 7.19 11.88
CA ARG A 158 -20.72 6.33 11.02
C ARG A 158 -19.54 5.68 11.77
N LEU A 159 -19.49 5.76 13.11
CA LEU A 159 -18.39 5.22 13.93
C LEU A 159 -18.11 3.74 13.64
N LEU A 160 -19.14 2.89 13.61
CA LEU A 160 -18.99 1.46 13.33
C LEU A 160 -18.42 1.17 11.94
N LYS A 161 -18.66 2.05 10.96
CA LYS A 161 -18.05 1.92 9.64
C LYS A 161 -16.57 2.28 9.71
N GLN A 162 -16.23 3.41 10.35
CA GLN A 162 -14.85 3.86 10.52
C GLN A 162 -14.00 2.82 11.26
N GLN A 163 -14.51 2.24 12.34
CA GLN A 163 -13.84 1.16 13.08
C GLN A 163 -13.62 -0.09 12.21
N ARG A 164 -14.60 -0.49 11.39
CA ARG A 164 -14.44 -1.61 10.45
C ARG A 164 -13.37 -1.33 9.39
N ASP A 165 -13.34 -0.11 8.85
CA ASP A 165 -12.31 0.30 7.89
C ASP A 165 -10.91 0.25 8.53
N LEU A 166 -10.78 0.71 9.78
CA LEU A 166 -9.55 0.61 10.56
C LEU A 166 -9.18 -0.83 10.94
N GLN A 167 -10.14 -1.74 11.12
CA GLN A 167 -9.86 -3.17 11.36
C GLN A 167 -9.43 -3.90 10.09
N ALA A 168 -9.91 -3.47 8.91
CA ALA A 168 -9.64 -4.12 7.63
C ALA A 168 -8.18 -3.98 7.18
N VAL A 169 -7.46 -2.96 7.66
CA VAL A 169 -6.04 -2.77 7.33
C VAL A 169 -5.14 -3.68 8.17
N GLN A 170 -4.12 -4.25 7.53
CA GLN A 170 -3.19 -5.17 8.17
C GLN A 170 -2.23 -4.45 9.12
N LEU A 171 -1.84 -3.22 8.80
CA LEU A 171 -1.01 -2.35 9.64
C LEU A 171 -1.68 -0.98 9.83
N LEU A 172 -1.86 -0.56 11.08
CA LEU A 172 -2.31 0.78 11.45
C LEU A 172 -1.16 1.50 12.16
N ILE A 173 -0.53 2.47 11.51
CA ILE A 173 0.51 3.30 12.11
C ILE A 173 -0.14 4.52 12.76
N VAL A 174 0.03 4.67 14.07
CA VAL A 174 -0.39 5.85 14.82
C VAL A 174 0.83 6.61 15.34
N ASP A 175 1.07 7.80 14.79
CA ASP A 175 2.17 8.66 15.23
C ASP A 175 1.71 9.70 16.27
N GLU A 176 2.66 10.32 16.96
CA GLU A 176 2.45 11.44 17.90
C GLU A 176 1.54 11.14 19.12
N LEU A 177 1.40 9.86 19.48
CA LEU A 177 0.61 9.39 20.63
C LEU A 177 0.96 10.06 21.98
N GLY A 178 2.19 10.57 22.14
CA GLY A 178 2.67 11.14 23.40
C GLY A 178 2.65 12.66 23.52
N TYR A 179 2.23 13.41 22.49
CA TYR A 179 2.37 14.88 22.48
C TYR A 179 1.04 15.65 22.56
N VAL A 180 -0.09 14.98 22.31
CA VAL A 180 -1.39 15.65 22.22
C VAL A 180 -2.22 15.34 23.46
N PRO A 181 -2.68 16.36 24.22
CA PRO A 181 -3.64 16.13 25.30
C PRO A 181 -4.97 15.70 24.67
N LEU A 182 -5.34 14.45 24.91
CA LEU A 182 -6.60 13.89 24.44
C LEU A 182 -7.70 14.19 25.45
N SER A 183 -8.90 14.51 24.94
CA SER A 183 -10.09 14.51 25.79
C SER A 183 -10.35 13.09 26.32
N PRO A 184 -11.00 12.92 27.49
CA PRO A 184 -11.32 11.59 28.03
C PRO A 184 -12.01 10.70 27.00
N THR A 185 -13.02 11.27 26.32
CA THR A 185 -13.74 10.64 25.21
C THR A 185 -12.83 10.22 24.06
N GLY A 186 -11.86 11.06 23.69
CA GLY A 186 -10.91 10.74 22.62
C GLY A 186 -9.98 9.59 22.99
N ALA A 187 -9.52 9.56 24.24
CA ALA A 187 -8.72 8.47 24.76
C ALA A 187 -9.50 7.14 24.79
N GLU A 188 -10.76 7.15 25.21
CA GLU A 188 -11.65 5.99 25.16
C GLU A 188 -11.82 5.45 23.74
N LEU A 189 -12.07 6.32 22.76
CA LEU A 189 -12.22 5.93 21.35
C LEU A 189 -10.94 5.31 20.77
N LEU A 190 -9.77 5.86 21.10
CA LEU A 190 -8.48 5.26 20.69
C LEU A 190 -8.26 3.90 21.34
N PHE A 191 -8.52 3.79 22.64
CA PHE A 191 -8.40 2.53 23.36
C PHE A 191 -9.31 1.45 22.76
N GLU A 192 -10.53 1.82 22.37
CA GLU A 192 -11.45 0.92 21.69
C GLU A 192 -10.87 0.42 20.35
N VAL A 193 -10.29 1.31 19.54
CA VAL A 193 -9.63 0.92 18.28
C VAL A 193 -8.47 -0.04 18.52
N PHE A 194 -7.60 0.25 19.48
CA PHE A 194 -6.46 -0.63 19.79
C PHE A 194 -6.92 -1.99 20.33
N SER A 195 -7.92 -2.01 21.22
CA SER A 195 -8.49 -3.23 21.77
C SER A 195 -9.15 -4.09 20.70
N GLN A 196 -9.88 -3.47 19.76
CA GLN A 196 -10.51 -4.18 18.65
C GLN A 196 -9.50 -4.77 17.66
N ARG A 197 -8.30 -4.17 17.54
CA ARG A 197 -7.23 -4.63 16.65
C ARG A 197 -6.31 -5.66 17.30
N TYR A 198 -6.23 -5.70 18.63
CA TYR A 198 -5.42 -6.67 19.35
C TYR A 198 -5.71 -8.10 18.86
N GLU A 199 -4.66 -8.85 18.50
CA GLU A 199 -4.71 -10.19 17.89
C GLU A 199 -5.47 -10.32 16.55
N ARG A 200 -5.96 -9.22 15.97
CA ARG A 200 -6.66 -9.19 14.67
C ARG A 200 -5.89 -8.47 13.58
N GLY A 201 -5.08 -7.48 13.95
CA GLY A 201 -4.18 -6.75 13.06
C GLY A 201 -3.05 -6.09 13.84
N SER A 202 -1.98 -5.68 13.15
CA SER A 202 -0.82 -5.06 13.78
C SER A 202 -0.99 -3.54 13.87
N THR A 203 -0.52 -2.96 14.97
CA THR A 203 -0.52 -1.51 15.23
C THR A 203 0.88 -1.05 15.60
#